data_AF-A0A318R5C9-F1
#
_entry.id   AF-A0A318R5C9-F1
#
_cell.length_a   1.000
_cell.length_b   1.000
_cell.length_c   1.000
_cell.angle_alpha   90.00
_cell.angle_beta   90.00
_cell.angle_gamma   90.00
#
_symmetry.space_group_name_H-M   'P 1'
#
loop_
_entity.id
_entity.type
_entity.pdbx_description
1 polymer ?
#
loop_
_entity_poly.entity_id
_entity_poly.type
_entity_poly.pdbx_seq_one_letter_code
_entity_poly.pdbx_strand_id
1 'polypeptide(L)'
;MSDWNGLPDQPERSGWYWLAGRYYPDMWVLDLWNGKTRMWGDGTMSPELCAQRCIYGGPVLTPPELAQMRKDERGRAAKVAQEISVHYYALGDAAENDVDVVAFEERMFAADECAVAIRALTDDEGKKS
;
A
#
# COMPACT_ATOMS: atom_id res chain seq x y z
N MET A 1 12.53 17.59 -3.56
CA MET A 1 12.19 16.76 -2.38
C MET A 1 12.42 17.64 -1.17
N SER A 2 11.46 17.75 -0.26
CA SER A 2 11.66 18.47 1.01
C SER A 2 12.79 17.79 1.80
N ASP A 3 13.66 18.57 2.44
CA ASP A 3 14.67 17.99 3.33
C ASP A 3 13.99 17.31 4.51
N TRP A 4 14.27 16.02 4.67
CA TRP A 4 13.79 15.22 5.77
C TRP A 4 14.37 15.73 7.10
N ASN A 5 13.54 15.89 8.13
CA ASN A 5 13.92 16.45 9.42
C ASN A 5 14.56 15.43 10.39
N GLY A 6 14.80 14.20 9.93
CA GLY A 6 15.41 13.14 10.73
C GLY A 6 14.45 12.33 11.60
N LEU A 7 13.15 12.61 11.55
CA LEU A 7 12.12 11.82 12.25
C LEU A 7 11.41 10.88 11.27
N PRO A 8 11.14 9.62 11.64
CA PRO A 8 10.34 8.76 10.78
C PRO A 8 8.89 9.28 10.69
N ASP A 9 8.10 8.71 9.77
CA ASP A 9 6.70 9.10 9.56
C ASP A 9 5.80 8.87 10.79
N GLN A 10 6.20 7.92 11.66
CA GLN A 10 5.51 7.57 12.91
C GLN A 10 6.51 7.64 14.08
N PRO A 11 6.95 8.83 14.52
CA PRO A 11 8.02 9.00 15.50
C PRO A 11 7.67 8.45 16.90
N GLU A 12 6.40 8.24 17.19
CA GLU A 12 5.92 7.56 18.40
C GLU A 12 6.13 6.04 18.40
N ARG A 13 6.29 5.44 17.21
CA ARG A 13 6.39 3.98 17.05
C ARG A 13 7.84 3.55 16.91
N SER A 14 8.29 2.68 17.81
CA SER A 14 9.60 2.02 17.65
C SER A 14 9.54 0.98 16.51
N GLY A 15 10.59 0.89 15.71
CA GLY A 15 10.61 -0.02 14.57
C GLY A 15 11.82 0.16 13.67
N TRP A 16 11.98 -0.76 12.71
CA TRP A 16 13.03 -0.70 11.71
C TRP A 16 12.60 0.18 10.54
N TYR A 17 13.54 0.95 9.99
CA TYR A 17 13.33 1.82 8.85
C TYR A 17 14.49 1.68 7.86
N TRP A 18 14.19 1.95 6.59
CA TRP A 18 15.20 2.02 5.53
C TRP A 18 15.84 3.40 5.52
N LEU A 19 17.16 3.43 5.68
CA LEU A 19 17.98 4.63 5.53
C LEU A 19 19.07 4.38 4.49
N ALA A 20 19.48 5.41 3.77
CA ALA A 20 20.71 5.37 2.97
C ALA A 20 21.62 6.52 3.37
N GLY A 21 22.93 6.32 3.35
CA GLY A 21 23.86 7.42 3.60
C GLY A 21 23.83 8.42 2.44
N ARG A 22 23.83 9.72 2.69
CA ARG A 22 23.87 10.74 1.62
C ARG A 22 25.13 10.65 0.76
N TYR A 23 26.24 10.16 1.33
CA TYR A 23 27.49 9.90 0.60
C TYR A 23 27.46 8.60 -0.22
N TYR A 24 26.52 7.70 0.06
CA TYR A 24 26.34 6.42 -0.62
C TYR A 24 24.84 6.13 -0.82
N PRO A 25 24.15 6.94 -1.64
CA PRO A 25 22.68 6.92 -1.72
C PRO A 25 22.11 5.60 -2.28
N ASP A 26 22.94 4.80 -2.96
CA ASP A 26 22.55 3.52 -3.53
C ASP A 26 22.63 2.35 -2.52
N MET A 27 23.16 2.60 -1.32
CA MET A 27 23.29 1.60 -0.26
C MET A 27 22.27 1.83 0.85
N TRP A 28 21.16 1.09 0.76
CA TRP A 28 20.11 1.07 1.77
C TRP A 28 20.48 0.12 2.92
N VAL A 29 20.33 0.61 4.14
CA VAL A 29 20.56 -0.11 5.39
C VAL A 29 19.33 -0.03 6.28
N LEU A 30 19.25 -0.98 7.21
CA LEU A 30 18.24 -0.99 8.25
C LEU A 30 18.77 -0.29 9.49
N ASP A 31 17.99 0.65 10.01
CA ASP A 31 18.25 1.24 11.32
C ASP A 31 16.97 1.23 12.17
N LEU A 32 17.16 1.08 13.47
CA LEU A 32 16.07 0.99 14.44
C LEU A 32 15.78 2.39 14.98
N TRP A 33 14.55 2.86 14.81
CA TRP A 33 14.08 4.01 15.57
C TRP A 33 13.51 3.55 16.91
N ASN A 34 13.93 4.20 17.99
CA ASN A 34 13.37 4.02 19.31
C ASN A 34 12.46 5.21 19.66
N GLY A 35 11.15 5.02 19.54
CA GLY A 35 10.15 6.06 19.82
C GLY A 35 10.12 6.53 21.28
N LYS A 36 10.61 5.72 22.23
CA LYS A 36 10.68 6.12 23.65
C LYS A 36 11.80 7.11 23.91
N THR A 37 12.97 6.85 23.35
CA THR A 37 14.15 7.71 23.52
C THR A 37 14.24 8.79 22.45
N ARG A 38 13.46 8.67 21.37
CA ARG A 38 13.50 9.53 20.17
C ARG A 38 14.88 9.57 19.53
N MET A 39 15.49 8.40 19.39
CA MET A 39 16.83 8.22 18.83
C MET A 39 16.85 7.08 17.81
N TRP A 40 17.78 7.17 16.87
CA TRP A 40 18.14 6.12 15.92
C TRP A 40 19.19 5.17 16.50
N GLY A 41 19.16 3.93 16.04
CA GLY A 41 19.91 2.80 16.56
C GLY A 41 19.64 2.55 18.03
N ASP A 42 20.64 2.02 18.73
CA ASP A 42 20.64 1.85 20.19
C ASP A 42 20.90 3.17 20.94
N GLY A 43 20.34 4.29 20.43
CA GLY A 43 20.55 5.63 21.00
C GLY A 43 21.80 6.35 20.49
N THR A 44 22.36 5.90 19.36
CA THR A 44 23.66 6.38 18.84
C THR A 44 23.53 7.61 17.95
N MET A 45 22.35 7.87 17.37
CA MET A 45 22.16 8.95 16.40
C MET A 45 20.87 9.74 16.68
N SER A 46 21.01 11.06 16.87
CA SER A 46 19.86 11.96 17.04
C SER A 46 19.16 12.20 15.70
N PRO A 47 17.88 12.66 15.71
CA PRO A 47 17.17 13.05 14.49
C PRO A 47 17.97 14.06 13.65
N GLU A 48 18.53 15.09 14.28
CA GLU A 48 19.29 16.14 13.59
C GLU A 48 20.52 15.58 12.88
N LEU A 49 21.24 14.65 13.53
CA LEU A 49 22.40 13.99 12.93
C LEU A 49 21.99 13.07 11.78
N CYS A 50 20.86 12.38 11.92
CA CYS A 50 20.31 11.50 10.88
C CYS A 50 19.86 12.31 9.67
N ALA A 51 19.16 13.43 9.86
CA ALA A 51 18.72 14.35 8.80
C ALA A 51 19.88 14.83 7.91
N GLN A 52 21.01 15.13 8.55
CA GLN A 52 22.23 15.60 7.88
C GLN A 52 22.95 14.50 7.10
N ARG A 53 22.87 13.24 7.56
CA ARG A 53 23.71 12.15 7.05
C ARG A 53 22.96 11.15 6.19
N CYS A 54 21.65 11.08 6.32
CA CYS A 54 20.84 10.01 5.75
C CYS A 54 19.76 10.55 4.82
N ILE A 55 19.34 9.67 3.92
CA ILE A 55 18.13 9.72 3.12
C ILE A 55 17.16 8.74 3.76
N TYR A 56 15.91 9.16 3.93
CA TYR A 56 14.87 8.35 4.55
C TYR A 56 14.05 7.62 3.49
N GLY A 57 13.94 6.30 3.63
CA GLY A 57 13.22 5.42 2.71
C GLY A 57 11.87 4.94 3.23
N GLY A 58 11.56 5.16 4.50
CA GLY A 58 10.31 4.74 5.12
C GLY A 58 10.44 3.54 6.07
N PRO A 59 9.33 3.13 6.70
CA PRO A 59 9.29 2.01 7.62
C PRO A 59 9.52 0.66 6.93
N VAL A 60 10.17 -0.26 7.64
CA VAL A 60 10.14 -1.68 7.31
C VAL A 60 8.83 -2.25 7.80
N LEU A 61 7.99 -2.65 6.87
CA LEU A 61 6.71 -3.27 7.18
C LEU A 61 6.94 -4.74 7.55
N THR A 62 6.37 -5.14 8.67
CA THR A 62 6.41 -6.55 9.09
C THR A 62 5.53 -7.41 8.17
N PRO A 63 5.78 -8.73 8.08
CA PRO A 63 4.94 -9.61 7.27
C PRO A 63 3.43 -9.52 7.57
N PRO A 64 2.98 -9.42 8.84
CA PRO A 64 1.56 -9.19 9.15
C PRO A 64 1.01 -7.86 8.63
N GLU A 65 1.79 -6.78 8.70
CA GLU A 65 1.38 -5.46 8.18
C GLU A 65 1.27 -5.49 6.66
N LEU A 66 2.22 -6.11 5.97
CA LEU A 66 2.15 -6.31 4.53
C LEU A 66 0.94 -7.15 4.13
N ALA A 67 0.66 -8.22 4.87
CA ALA A 67 -0.52 -9.07 4.63
C ALA A 67 -1.82 -8.27 4.82
N GLN A 68 -1.91 -7.47 5.89
CA GLN A 68 -3.07 -6.61 6.13
C GLN A 68 -3.24 -5.55 5.04
N MET A 69 -2.16 -4.87 4.63
CA MET A 69 -2.21 -3.89 3.54
C MET A 69 -2.66 -4.51 2.21
N ARG A 70 -2.18 -5.72 1.88
CA ARG A 70 -2.63 -6.45 0.69
C ARG A 70 -4.11 -6.82 0.78
N LYS A 71 -4.56 -7.30 1.93
CA LYS A 71 -5.98 -7.59 2.18
C LYS A 71 -6.86 -6.34 2.02
N ASP A 72 -6.42 -5.21 2.55
CA ASP A 72 -7.14 -3.93 2.45
C ASP A 72 -7.19 -3.45 1.00
N GLU A 73 -6.09 -3.57 0.26
CA GLU A 73 -6.04 -3.22 -1.16
C GLU A 73 -6.94 -4.11 -2.01
N ARG A 74 -6.95 -5.44 -1.77
CA ARG A 74 -7.93 -6.35 -2.39
C ARG A 74 -9.37 -5.91 -2.10
N GLY A 75 -9.65 -5.52 -0.86
CA GLY A 75 -10.96 -5.00 -0.47
C GLY A 75 -11.34 -3.74 -1.25
N ARG A 76 -10.41 -2.78 -1.39
CA ARG A 76 -10.62 -1.56 -2.19
C ARG A 76 -10.86 -1.88 -3.66
N ALA A 77 -10.01 -2.71 -4.27
CA ALA A 77 -10.11 -3.07 -5.68
C ALA A 77 -11.43 -3.81 -5.97
N ALA A 78 -11.83 -4.77 -5.14
CA ALA A 78 -13.10 -5.47 -5.29
C ALA A 78 -14.30 -4.51 -5.14
N LYS A 79 -14.21 -3.52 -4.25
CA LYS A 79 -15.25 -2.50 -4.10
C LYS A 79 -15.39 -1.65 -5.36
N VAL A 80 -14.28 -1.19 -5.94
CA VAL A 80 -14.28 -0.41 -7.18
C VAL A 80 -14.89 -1.21 -8.33
N ALA A 81 -14.53 -2.50 -8.47
CA ALA A 81 -15.14 -3.38 -9.47
C ALA A 81 -16.66 -3.53 -9.27
N GLN A 82 -17.11 -3.65 -8.01
CA GLN A 82 -18.55 -3.67 -7.71
C GLN A 82 -19.26 -2.36 -8.08
N GLU A 83 -18.64 -1.21 -7.80
CA GLU A 83 -19.18 0.10 -8.15
C GLU A 83 -19.32 0.27 -9.68
N ILE A 84 -18.37 -0.26 -10.45
CA ILE A 84 -18.45 -0.32 -11.92
C ILE A 84 -19.62 -1.21 -12.38
N SER A 85 -19.80 -2.37 -11.74
CA SER A 85 -20.94 -3.25 -12.04
C SER A 85 -22.27 -2.53 -11.81
N VAL A 86 -22.44 -1.89 -10.65
CA VAL A 86 -23.64 -1.08 -10.33
C VAL A 86 -23.84 0.06 -11.33
N HIS A 87 -22.76 0.70 -11.78
CA HIS A 87 -22.85 1.75 -12.80
C HIS A 87 -23.41 1.23 -14.12
N TYR A 88 -22.91 0.09 -14.62
CA TYR A 88 -23.42 -0.50 -15.86
C TYR A 88 -24.84 -1.05 -15.73
N TYR A 89 -25.22 -1.57 -14.55
CA TYR A 89 -26.61 -1.91 -14.28
C TYR A 89 -27.54 -0.71 -14.45
N ALA A 90 -27.18 0.44 -13.89
CA ALA A 90 -27.97 1.67 -14.02
C ALA A 90 -28.02 2.21 -15.46
N LEU A 91 -26.93 2.07 -16.22
CA LEU A 91 -26.92 2.42 -17.65
C LEU A 91 -27.82 1.50 -18.48
N GLY A 92 -27.84 0.20 -18.17
CA GLY A 92 -28.74 -0.78 -18.78
C GLY A 92 -30.21 -0.45 -18.56
N ASP A 93 -30.59 -0.11 -17.33
CA ASP A 93 -31.97 0.26 -16.97
C ASP A 93 -32.45 1.55 -17.67
N ALA A 94 -31.51 2.46 -17.98
CA ALA A 94 -31.80 3.71 -18.66
C ALA A 94 -31.66 3.66 -20.20
N ALA A 95 -31.24 2.51 -20.77
CA ALA A 95 -30.97 2.40 -22.20
C ALA A 95 -32.27 2.36 -23.02
N GLU A 96 -32.27 3.09 -24.15
CA GLU A 96 -33.44 3.20 -25.04
C GLU A 96 -33.49 2.12 -26.14
N ASN A 97 -32.43 1.34 -26.31
CA ASN A 97 -32.34 0.30 -27.33
C ASN A 97 -31.66 -0.97 -26.81
N ASP A 98 -32.06 -2.10 -27.41
CA ASP A 98 -31.63 -3.44 -26.98
C ASP A 98 -30.12 -3.68 -27.15
N VAL A 99 -29.47 -3.01 -28.11
CA VAL A 99 -28.03 -3.18 -28.35
C VAL A 99 -27.23 -2.62 -27.17
N ASP A 100 -27.61 -1.44 -26.69
CA ASP A 100 -26.97 -0.81 -25.53
C ASP A 100 -27.27 -1.59 -24.24
N VAL A 101 -28.51 -2.10 -24.06
CA VAL A 101 -28.87 -2.98 -22.92
C VAL A 101 -27.92 -4.17 -22.85
N VAL A 102 -27.80 -4.94 -23.94
CA VAL A 102 -26.94 -6.13 -23.99
C VAL A 102 -25.48 -5.76 -23.70
N ALA A 103 -24.99 -4.68 -24.30
CA ALA A 103 -23.61 -4.26 -24.11
C ALA A 103 -23.32 -3.79 -22.67
N PHE A 104 -24.30 -3.20 -21.97
CA PHE A 104 -24.15 -2.83 -20.56
C PHE A 104 -24.27 -4.02 -19.62
N GLU A 105 -25.18 -4.95 -19.90
CA GLU A 105 -25.29 -6.21 -19.14
C GLU A 105 -24.00 -7.02 -19.16
N GLU A 106 -23.38 -7.20 -20.34
CA GLU A 106 -22.09 -7.89 -20.46
C GLU A 106 -21.00 -7.25 -19.59
N ARG A 107 -20.93 -5.91 -19.57
CA ARG A 107 -19.95 -5.18 -18.75
C ARG A 107 -20.26 -5.23 -17.26
N MET A 108 -21.54 -5.19 -16.90
CA MET A 108 -22.00 -5.37 -15.52
C MET A 108 -21.58 -6.73 -14.98
N PHE A 109 -21.81 -7.81 -15.74
CA PHE A 109 -21.42 -9.17 -15.35
C PHE A 109 -19.91 -9.31 -15.24
N ALA A 110 -19.15 -8.84 -16.24
CA ALA A 110 -17.69 -8.90 -16.20
C ALA A 110 -17.11 -8.16 -14.98
N ALA A 111 -17.68 -7.00 -14.61
CA ALA A 111 -17.24 -6.24 -13.45
C ALA A 111 -17.59 -6.94 -12.12
N ASP A 112 -18.75 -7.59 -12.02
CA ASP A 112 -19.15 -8.36 -10.84
C ASP A 112 -18.27 -9.61 -10.66
N GLU A 113 -18.04 -10.37 -11.74
CA GLU A 113 -17.13 -11.52 -11.75
C GLU A 113 -15.71 -11.11 -11.34
N CYS A 114 -15.23 -9.96 -11.81
CA CYS A 114 -13.94 -9.40 -11.38
C CYS A 114 -13.91 -9.11 -9.88
N ALA A 115 -14.97 -8.49 -9.33
CA ALA A 115 -15.08 -8.22 -7.90
C ALA A 115 -15.04 -9.51 -7.07
N VAL A 116 -15.73 -10.57 -7.52
CA VAL A 116 -15.71 -11.89 -6.88
C VAL A 116 -14.30 -12.51 -6.94
N ALA A 117 -13.66 -12.49 -8.11
CA ALA A 117 -12.33 -13.05 -8.30
C ALA A 117 -11.29 -12.37 -7.39
N ILE A 118 -11.31 -11.03 -7.28
CA ILE A 118 -10.40 -10.29 -6.41
C ILE A 118 -10.58 -10.67 -4.94
N ARG A 119 -11.82 -10.89 -4.49
CA ARG A 119 -12.11 -11.32 -3.10
C ARG A 119 -11.62 -12.73 -2.82
N ALA A 120 -11.58 -13.59 -3.84
CA ALA A 120 -11.12 -14.96 -3.75
C ALA A 120 -9.58 -15.09 -3.74
N LEU A 121 -8.84 -14.06 -4.14
CA LEU A 121 -7.38 -14.06 -4.09
C LEU A 121 -6.88 -14.25 -2.64
N THR A 122 -6.08 -15.28 -2.43
CA THR A 122 -5.42 -15.57 -1.15
C THR A 122 -3.95 -15.17 -1.20
N ASP A 123 -3.35 -14.95 -0.02
CA ASP A 123 -1.93 -14.60 0.08
C ASP A 123 -0.99 -15.81 -0.14
N ASP A 124 -1.53 -17.00 -0.45
CA ASP A 124 -0.79 -18.26 -0.57
C ASP A 124 -0.19 -18.52 -1.96
N GLU A 125 -0.45 -17.67 -2.97
CA GLU A 125 0.11 -17.83 -4.34
C GLU A 125 1.64 -17.70 -4.42
N GLY A 126 2.33 -17.41 -3.30
CA GLY A 126 3.79 -17.41 -3.18
C GLY A 126 4.42 -18.70 -2.64
N LYS A 127 3.62 -19.67 -2.15
CA LYS A 127 4.16 -20.97 -1.71
C LYS A 127 4.28 -21.89 -2.92
N LYS A 128 5.43 -21.83 -3.60
CA LYS A 128 5.87 -23.00 -4.37
C LYS A 128 6.03 -24.15 -3.39
N SER A 129 5.18 -25.17 -3.55
CA SER A 129 5.34 -26.51 -3.01
C SER A 129 6.75 -27.05 -3.24
#